data_AF-A0AAD5MZ75-F1
#
_entry.id   AF-A0AAD5MZ75-F1
#
_cell.length_a   1.000
_cell.length_b   1.000
_cell.length_c   1.000
_cell.angle_alpha   90.00
_cell.angle_beta   90.00
_cell.angle_gamma   90.00
#
_symmetry.space_group_name_H-M   'P 1'
#
loop_
_entity.id
_entity.type
_entity.pdbx_description
1 polymer ?
#
loop_
_entity_poly.entity_id
_entity_poly.type
_entity_poly.pdbx_seq_one_letter_code
_entity_poly.pdbx_strand_id
1 'polypeptide(L)'
;MELNREQKRLLMLHEYRVGTNATETVRQINEAWGEGTVGKTPVYDHFKEFKAEMRVCLTSHDRDVHKKSTAKQQLQGQLRDLHVARSVAERYRLRRRLL
;
A
#
# COMPACT_ATOMS: atom_id res chain seq x y z
N MET A 1 16.84 4.54 -7.01
CA MET A 1 16.43 3.49 -6.06
C MET A 1 15.11 2.95 -6.56
N GLU A 2 15.09 1.71 -7.05
CA GLU A 2 13.88 1.10 -7.60
C GLU A 2 12.99 0.54 -6.48
N LEU A 3 11.67 0.69 -6.62
CA LEU A 3 10.72 0.14 -5.68
C LEU A 3 10.51 -1.36 -5.93
N ASN A 4 10.48 -2.16 -4.88
CA ASN A 4 10.09 -3.56 -4.96
C ASN A 4 8.55 -3.70 -5.09
N ARG A 5 8.05 -4.91 -5.41
CA ARG A 5 6.61 -5.16 -5.61
C ARG A 5 5.76 -4.79 -4.38
N GLU A 6 6.26 -5.09 -3.19
CA GLU A 6 5.55 -4.83 -1.94
C GLU A 6 5.45 -3.33 -1.62
N GLN A 7 6.53 -2.58 -1.82
CA GLN A 7 6.56 -1.13 -1.68
C GLN A 7 5.60 -0.45 -2.67
N LYS A 8 5.53 -0.94 -3.92
CA LYS A 8 4.55 -0.45 -4.90
C LYS A 8 3.12 -0.69 -4.44
N ARG A 9 2.81 -1.89 -3.92
CA ARG A 9 1.48 -2.22 -3.36
C ARG A 9 1.13 -1.33 -2.17
N LEU A 10 2.08 -1.08 -1.26
CA LEU A 10 1.88 -0.20 -0.09
C LEU A 10 1.59 1.26 -0.49
N LEU A 11 2.27 1.78 -1.52
CA LEU A 11 1.99 3.11 -2.07
C LEU A 11 0.59 3.18 -2.68
N MET A 12 0.19 2.17 -3.46
CA MET A 12 -1.15 2.09 -4.03
C MET A 12 -2.23 2.03 -2.93
N LEU A 13 -2.01 1.23 -1.88
CA LEU A 13 -2.92 1.14 -0.75
C LEU A 13 -3.03 2.46 0.03
N HIS A 14 -1.91 3.17 0.21
CA HIS A 14 -1.92 4.49 0.82
C HIS A 14 -2.79 5.47 0.01
N GLU A 15 -2.55 5.58 -1.30
CA GLU A 15 -3.33 6.46 -2.17
C GLU A 15 -4.82 6.07 -2.21
N TYR A 16 -5.12 4.77 -2.23
CA TYR A 16 -6.49 4.27 -2.14
C TYR A 16 -7.17 4.70 -0.83
N ARG A 17 -6.47 4.59 0.31
CA ARG A 17 -7.00 5.01 1.64
C ARG A 17 -7.17 6.51 1.77
N VAL A 18 -6.34 7.30 1.09
CA VAL A 18 -6.48 8.76 1.03
C VAL A 18 -7.64 9.20 0.11
N GLY A 19 -8.21 8.27 -0.67
CA GLY A 19 -9.35 8.52 -1.54
C GLY A 19 -8.97 8.95 -2.96
N THR A 20 -7.69 8.78 -3.34
CA THR A 20 -7.22 9.05 -4.70
C THR A 20 -7.77 7.99 -5.68
N ASN A 21 -7.97 8.36 -6.95
CA ASN A 21 -8.36 7.41 -8.00
C ASN A 21 -7.13 6.74 -8.66
N ALA A 22 -7.32 5.58 -9.29
CA ALA A 22 -6.24 4.77 -9.86
C ALA A 22 -5.39 5.52 -10.90
N THR A 23 -5.99 6.36 -11.75
CA THR A 23 -5.25 7.15 -12.74
C THR A 23 -4.32 8.16 -12.07
N GLU A 24 -4.83 8.85 -11.05
CA GLU A 24 -4.08 9.85 -10.31
C GLU A 24 -2.98 9.19 -9.44
N THR A 25 -3.25 8.00 -8.91
CA THR A 25 -2.25 7.19 -8.22
C THR A 25 -1.09 6.79 -9.15
N VAL A 26 -1.37 6.37 -10.38
CA VAL A 26 -0.33 6.06 -11.38
C VAL A 26 0.53 7.30 -11.65
N ARG A 27 -0.12 8.45 -11.90
CA ARG A 27 0.56 9.72 -12.17
C ARG A 27 1.49 10.09 -11.02
N GLN A 28 0.95 10.20 -9.81
CA GLN A 28 1.75 10.64 -8.65
C GLN A 28 2.87 9.67 -8.28
N ILE A 29 2.68 8.35 -8.40
CA ILE A 29 3.76 7.38 -8.13
C ILE A 29 4.86 7.50 -9.18
N ASN A 30 4.51 7.59 -10.47
CA ASN A 30 5.49 7.73 -11.54
C ASN A 30 6.22 9.08 -11.48
N GLU A 31 5.53 10.16 -11.11
CA GLU A 31 6.14 11.47 -10.91
C GLU A 31 7.11 11.46 -9.72
N ALA A 32 6.72 10.80 -8.62
CA ALA A 32 7.56 10.74 -7.42
C ALA A 32 8.75 9.77 -7.54
N TRP A 33 8.66 8.70 -8.35
CA TRP A 33 9.67 7.62 -8.37
C TRP A 33 10.30 7.33 -9.73
N GLY A 34 9.84 8.00 -10.78
CA GLY A 34 10.30 7.83 -12.16
C GLY A 34 9.22 7.22 -13.06
N GLU A 35 9.22 7.63 -14.33
CA GLU A 35 8.27 7.12 -15.31
C GLU A 35 8.37 5.59 -15.45
N GLY A 36 7.22 4.92 -15.55
CA GLY A 36 7.17 3.46 -15.64
C GLY A 36 7.30 2.71 -14.31
N THR A 37 7.41 3.41 -13.17
CA THR A 37 7.46 2.77 -11.84
C THR A 37 6.25 1.86 -11.60
N VAL A 38 5.05 2.35 -11.95
CA VAL A 38 3.80 1.57 -11.92
C VAL A 38 3.03 1.72 -13.23
N GLY A 39 2.44 0.62 -13.69
CA GLY A 39 1.54 0.60 -14.83
C GLY A 39 0.09 0.87 -14.42
N LYS A 40 -0.74 1.30 -15.38
CA LYS A 40 -2.18 1.52 -15.14
C LYS A 40 -2.87 0.22 -14.72
N THR A 41 -2.78 -0.84 -15.53
CA THR A 41 -3.43 -2.13 -15.26
C THR A 41 -3.20 -2.67 -13.84
N PRO A 42 -1.95 -2.82 -13.34
CA PRO A 42 -1.73 -3.34 -11.99
C PRO A 42 -2.30 -2.44 -10.89
N VAL A 43 -2.33 -1.11 -11.07
CA VAL A 43 -2.95 -0.20 -10.09
C VAL A 43 -4.47 -0.41 -10.05
N TYR A 44 -5.11 -0.55 -11.20
CA TYR A 44 -6.56 -0.81 -11.27
C TYR A 44 -6.94 -2.16 -10.66
N ASP A 45 -6.15 -3.20 -10.89
CA ASP A 45 -6.40 -4.53 -10.32
C ASP A 45 -6.26 -4.52 -8.79
N HIS A 46 -5.19 -3.92 -8.27
CA HIS A 46 -5.04 -3.76 -6.82
C HIS A 46 -6.14 -2.89 -6.19
N PHE A 47 -6.62 -1.85 -6.88
CA PHE A 47 -7.75 -1.05 -6.38
C PHE A 47 -9.05 -1.86 -6.29
N LYS A 48 -9.28 -2.80 -7.21
CA LYS A 48 -10.41 -3.73 -7.13
C LYS A 48 -10.23 -4.70 -5.95
N GLU A 49 -9.03 -5.24 -5.76
CA GLU A 49 -8.69 -6.11 -4.63
C GLU A 49 -8.92 -5.38 -3.30
N PHE A 50 -8.38 -4.17 -3.13
CA PHE A 50 -8.56 -3.38 -1.90
C PHE A 50 -10.03 -3.08 -1.62
N LYS A 51 -10.81 -2.78 -2.66
CA LYS A 51 -12.26 -2.61 -2.53
C LYS A 51 -12.97 -3.89 -2.08
N ALA A 52 -12.53 -5.05 -2.55
CA ALA A 52 -13.07 -6.35 -2.13
C ALA A 52 -12.64 -6.71 -0.70
N GLU A 53 -11.36 -6.59 -0.37
CA GLU A 53 -10.81 -6.84 0.97
C GLU A 53 -11.48 -5.97 2.05
N MET A 54 -11.69 -4.68 1.77
CA MET A 54 -12.41 -3.78 2.69
C MET A 54 -13.90 -4.08 2.80
N ARG A 55 -14.53 -4.63 1.75
CA ARG A 55 -15.93 -5.09 1.81
C ARG A 55 -16.08 -6.35 2.68
N VAL A 56 -15.11 -7.26 2.65
CA VAL A 56 -15.13 -8.48 3.48
C VAL A 56 -15.06 -8.13 4.98
N CYS A 57 -14.37 -7.04 5.36
CA CYS A 57 -14.39 -6.55 6.75
C CYS A 57 -15.75 -6.03 7.22
N LEU A 58 -16.67 -5.67 6.30
CA LEU A 58 -18.01 -5.20 6.65
C LEU A 58 -19.05 -6.33 6.67
N THR A 59 -18.72 -7.51 6.16
CA THR A 59 -19.70 -8.61 5.98
C THR A 59 -19.34 -9.89 6.72
N SER A 60 -18.19 -9.98 7.39
CA SER A 60 -17.73 -11.23 7.99
C SER A 60 -17.42 -11.06 9.47
N HIS A 61 -18.42 -11.31 10.32
CA HIS A 61 -18.17 -12.11 11.53
C HIS A 61 -17.84 -13.54 11.05
N ASP A 62 -16.78 -14.12 11.60
CA ASP A 62 -16.29 -15.48 11.36
C ASP A 62 -15.65 -15.79 9.99
N ARG A 63 -14.32 -15.92 10.02
CA ARG A 63 -13.68 -17.24 9.85
C ARG A 63 -12.25 -17.25 10.43
N ASP A 64 -12.12 -18.14 11.41
CA ASP A 64 -10.94 -18.53 12.20
C ASP A 64 -9.81 -19.17 11.35
N VAL A 65 -8.70 -19.53 12.03
CA VAL A 65 -7.54 -20.36 11.61
C VAL A 65 -6.33 -19.53 11.09
N HIS A 66 -5.14 -19.46 11.74
CA HIS A 66 -4.52 -20.36 12.71
C HIS A 66 -3.26 -19.74 13.38
N LYS A 67 -3.00 -20.23 14.60
CA LYS A 67 -1.71 -20.43 15.30
C LYS A 67 -0.99 -19.23 15.91
N LYS A 68 -1.15 -19.18 17.24
CA LYS A 68 -0.24 -18.57 18.23
C LYS A 68 1.20 -19.02 17.97
N SER A 69 2.08 -18.09 17.59
CA SER A 69 3.52 -18.21 17.80
C SER A 69 4.10 -16.81 18.01
N THR A 70 4.55 -16.57 19.24
CA THR A 70 5.33 -15.42 19.73
C THR A 70 4.94 -14.03 19.21
N ALA A 71 3.89 -13.45 19.82
CA ALA A 71 3.41 -12.07 19.61
C ALA A 71 4.52 -10.99 19.55
N LYS A 72 5.65 -11.18 20.25
CA LYS A 72 6.80 -10.25 20.23
C LYS A 72 7.55 -10.19 18.90
N GLN A 73 7.67 -11.29 18.17
CA GLN A 73 8.37 -11.33 16.87
C GLN A 73 7.47 -10.84 15.73
N GLN A 74 6.17 -11.17 15.77
CA GLN A 74 5.19 -10.61 14.84
C GLN A 74 5.03 -9.10 15.00
N LEU A 75 4.99 -8.59 16.24
CA LEU A 75 4.98 -7.13 16.49
C LEU A 75 6.23 -6.44 15.94
N GLN A 76 7.41 -7.07 16.03
CA GLN A 76 8.64 -6.50 15.47
C GLN A 76 8.69 -6.55 13.93
N GLY A 77 8.13 -7.58 13.30
CA GLY A 77 7.94 -7.63 11.84
C GLY A 77 6.97 -6.55 11.37
N GLN A 78 5.80 -6.48 12.01
CA GLN A 78 4.78 -5.45 11.75
C GLN A 78 5.32 -4.03 11.99
N LEU A 79 6.15 -3.81 13.01
CA LEU A 79 6.80 -2.51 13.24
C LEU A 79 7.82 -2.15 12.16
N ARG A 80 8.59 -3.12 11.64
CA ARG A 80 9.53 -2.87 10.53
C ARG A 80 8.77 -2.54 9.25
N ASP A 81 7.71 -3.27 8.95
CA ASP A 81 6.86 -3.02 7.79
C ASP A 81 6.15 -1.67 7.91
N LEU A 82 5.70 -1.31 9.11
CA LEU A 82 5.17 0.03 9.41
C LEU A 82 6.23 1.13 9.31
N HIS A 83 7.49 0.87 9.69
CA HIS A 83 8.56 1.86 9.60
C HIS A 83 9.00 2.07 8.16
N VAL A 84 9.07 1.01 7.35
CA VAL A 84 9.33 1.09 5.91
C VAL A 84 8.15 1.77 5.22
N ALA A 85 6.91 1.38 5.51
CA ALA A 85 5.71 2.03 4.99
C ALA A 85 5.65 3.52 5.38
N ARG A 86 6.02 3.86 6.62
CA ARG A 86 6.08 5.24 7.11
C ARG A 86 7.19 6.03 6.42
N SER A 87 8.39 5.48 6.27
CA SER A 87 9.48 6.15 5.56
C SER A 87 9.17 6.34 4.08
N VAL A 88 8.52 5.36 3.44
CA VAL A 88 8.08 5.44 2.04
C VAL A 88 6.95 6.47 1.90
N ALA A 89 5.96 6.46 2.80
CA ALA A 89 4.86 7.43 2.79
C ALA A 89 5.32 8.86 3.14
N GLU A 90 6.23 9.04 4.08
CA GLU A 90 6.81 10.34 4.42
C GLU A 90 7.65 10.89 3.26
N ARG A 91 8.50 10.07 2.63
CA ARG A 91 9.24 10.49 1.43
C ARG A 91 8.31 10.81 0.26
N TYR A 92 7.26 10.02 0.09
CA TYR A 92 6.24 10.26 -0.92
C TYR A 92 5.50 11.59 -0.67
N ARG A 93 5.11 11.87 0.58
CA ARG A 93 4.53 13.17 0.98
C ARG A 93 5.48 14.33 0.76
N LEU A 94 6.76 14.18 1.12
CA LEU A 94 7.78 15.22 0.93
C LEU A 94 8.00 15.52 -0.56
N ARG A 95 8.09 14.48 -1.41
CA ARG A 95 8.20 14.66 -2.86
C ARG A 95 6.96 15.32 -3.46
N ARG A 96 5.77 14.92 -3.03
CA ARG A 96 4.50 15.52 -3.45
C ARG A 96 4.37 17.00 -3.06
N ARG A 97 5.04 17.44 -1.99
CA ARG A 97 5.01 18.84 -1.54
C ARG A 97 5.96 19.77 -2.31
N LEU A 98 6.88 19.20 -3.08
CA LEU A 98 7.90 19.91 -3.85
C LEU A 98 7.55 20.00 -5.35
N LEU A 99 6.42 19.42 -5.74
CA LEU A 99 5.80 19.47 -7.07
C LEU A 99 4.56 20.39 -6.99
#